data_AF-A0A072SVF2-F1
#
_entry.id   AF-A0A072SVF2-F1
#
_cell.length_a   1.000
_cell.length_b   1.000
_cell.length_c   1.000
_cell.angle_alpha   90.00
_cell.angle_beta   90.00
_cell.angle_gamma   90.00
#
_symmetry.space_group_name_H-M   'P 1'
#
loop_
_entity.id
_entity.type
_entity.pdbx_description
1 polymer ?
#
loop_
_entity_poly.entity_id
_entity_poly.type
_entity_poly.pdbx_seq_one_letter_code
_entity_poly.pdbx_strand_id
1 'polypeptide(L)'
;MTAVNTPTFSHQSDPHKRARLRWRARRGLLENDIIVERFFNRYETELSDEDVGALTQLFELPDNDLMDLLLARKEPEGELDVPPVRHVLDLLRAV
;
A
#
# COMPACT_ATOMS: atom_id res chain seq x y z
N MET A 1 -31.09 6.71 -6.34
CA MET A 1 -30.33 5.47 -6.57
C MET A 1 -29.19 5.81 -7.51
N THR A 2 -28.03 6.18 -6.98
CA THR A 2 -26.84 6.46 -7.80
C THR A 2 -26.02 5.18 -7.79
N ALA A 3 -25.90 4.53 -8.93
CA ALA A 3 -25.00 3.38 -9.08
C ALA A 3 -23.57 3.89 -8.81
N VAL A 4 -22.98 3.47 -7.68
CA VAL A 4 -21.57 3.70 -7.41
C VAL A 4 -20.82 2.84 -8.42
N ASN A 5 -20.31 3.47 -9.47
CA ASN A 5 -19.49 2.83 -10.48
C ASN A 5 -18.09 2.63 -9.88
N THR A 6 -17.96 1.70 -8.93
CA THR A 6 -16.65 1.35 -8.37
C THR A 6 -15.83 0.73 -9.50
N PRO A 7 -14.68 1.30 -9.88
CA PRO A 7 -13.80 0.66 -10.85
C PRO A 7 -13.43 -0.72 -10.34
N THR A 8 -13.81 -1.77 -11.08
CA THR A 8 -13.43 -3.14 -10.73
C THR A 8 -11.98 -3.36 -11.16
N PHE A 9 -11.05 -3.13 -10.26
CA PHE A 9 -9.63 -3.42 -10.49
C PHE A 9 -9.40 -4.94 -10.54
N SER A 10 -8.48 -5.43 -11.39
CA SER A 10 -8.39 -6.88 -11.62
C SER A 10 -7.93 -7.63 -10.37
N HIS A 11 -7.18 -7.01 -9.46
CA HIS A 11 -6.87 -7.63 -8.18
C HIS A 11 -8.06 -7.72 -7.23
N GLN A 12 -8.98 -6.75 -7.26
CA GLN A 12 -10.17 -6.74 -6.39
C GLN A 12 -11.13 -7.87 -6.75
N SER A 13 -11.16 -8.25 -8.02
CA SER A 13 -11.99 -9.35 -8.52
C SER A 13 -11.51 -10.75 -8.09
N ASP A 14 -10.27 -10.88 -7.60
CA ASP A 14 -9.68 -12.16 -7.20
C ASP A 14 -9.32 -12.18 -5.69
N PRO A 15 -10.10 -12.91 -4.86
CA PRO A 15 -9.82 -13.06 -3.43
C PRO A 15 -8.39 -13.57 -3.13
N HIS A 16 -7.81 -14.38 -4.01
CA HIS A 16 -6.44 -14.86 -3.82
C HIS A 16 -5.39 -13.76 -4.05
N LYS A 17 -5.62 -12.82 -4.98
CA LYS A 17 -4.74 -11.65 -5.15
C LYS A 17 -4.78 -10.76 -3.90
N ARG A 18 -5.98 -10.50 -3.36
CA ARG A 18 -6.15 -9.75 -2.12
C ARG A 18 -5.48 -10.42 -0.92
N ALA A 19 -5.68 -11.73 -0.75
CA ALA A 19 -5.02 -12.49 0.31
C ALA A 19 -3.49 -12.46 0.20
N ARG A 20 -2.94 -12.56 -1.01
CA ARG A 20 -1.50 -12.44 -1.25
C ARG A 20 -0.95 -11.07 -0.91
N LEU A 21 -1.69 -9.99 -1.19
CA LEU A 21 -1.30 -8.63 -0.82
C LEU A 21 -1.27 -8.47 0.70
N ARG A 22 -2.33 -8.87 1.40
CA ARG A 22 -2.40 -8.87 2.87
C ARG A 22 -1.31 -9.74 3.52
N TRP A 23 -0.91 -10.84 2.90
CA TRP A 23 0.18 -11.67 3.39
C TRP A 23 1.55 -10.97 3.28
N ARG A 24 1.84 -10.33 2.13
CA ARG A 24 3.07 -9.54 1.92
C ARG A 24 3.16 -8.30 2.81
N ALA A 25 2.01 -7.80 3.25
CA ALA A 25 1.89 -6.62 4.09
C ALA A 25 2.35 -6.83 5.55
N ARG A 26 2.49 -8.08 6.01
CA ARG A 26 2.86 -8.42 7.40
C ARG A 26 4.30 -8.00 7.70
N ARG A 27 4.52 -7.33 8.83
CA ARG A 27 5.83 -6.76 9.19
C ARG A 27 6.37 -7.33 10.50
N GLY A 28 7.70 -7.31 10.66
CA GLY A 28 8.35 -7.69 11.91
C GLY A 28 8.39 -6.54 12.92
N LEU A 29 8.40 -5.30 12.42
CA LEU A 29 8.30 -4.08 13.21
C LEU A 29 6.83 -3.71 13.46
N LEU A 30 6.44 -3.65 14.74
CA LEU A 30 5.05 -3.48 15.17
C LEU A 30 4.42 -2.19 14.62
N GLU A 31 5.17 -1.09 14.63
CA GLU A 31 4.68 0.21 14.17
C GLU A 31 4.37 0.19 12.66
N ASN A 32 5.19 -0.48 11.84
CA ASN A 32 4.88 -0.69 10.43
C ASN A 32 3.60 -1.52 10.26
N ASP A 33 3.48 -2.61 11.04
CA ASP A 33 2.32 -3.51 10.97
C ASP A 33 1.02 -2.76 11.30
N ILE A 34 1.03 -1.92 12.34
CA ILE A 34 -0.12 -1.08 12.72
C ILE A 34 -0.51 -0.09 11.62
N ILE A 35 0.47 0.62 11.05
CA ILE A 35 0.20 1.59 9.96
C ILE A 35 -0.42 0.87 8.77
N VAL A 36 0.18 -0.25 8.36
CA VAL A 36 -0.27 -1.04 7.22
C VAL A 36 -1.65 -1.64 7.46
N GLU A 37 -1.95 -2.13 8.66
CA GLU A 37 -3.27 -2.63 9.02
C GLU A 37 -4.34 -1.53 8.91
N ARG A 38 -4.07 -0.34 9.47
CA ARG A 38 -4.98 0.82 9.37
C ARG A 38 -5.19 1.25 7.93
N PHE A 39 -4.12 1.28 7.14
CA PHE A 39 -4.16 1.59 5.72
C PHE A 39 -5.10 0.67 4.97
N PHE A 40 -4.95 -0.65 5.10
CA PHE A 40 -5.85 -1.56 4.40
C PHE A 40 -7.28 -1.51 4.94
N ASN A 41 -7.48 -1.31 6.24
CA ASN A 41 -8.83 -1.13 6.79
C ASN A 41 -9.56 0.08 6.20
N ARG A 42 -8.81 1.09 5.76
CA ARG A 42 -9.36 2.32 5.17
C ARG A 42 -9.47 2.28 3.65
N TYR A 43 -8.46 1.77 2.95
CA TYR A 43 -8.32 1.95 1.50
C TYR A 43 -8.38 0.66 0.68
N GLU A 44 -8.41 -0.53 1.31
CA GLU A 44 -8.20 -1.80 0.58
C GLU A 44 -9.08 -1.95 -0.65
N THR A 45 -10.36 -1.56 -0.61
CA THR A 45 -11.32 -1.74 -1.72
C THR A 45 -11.19 -0.71 -2.84
N GLU A 46 -10.43 0.37 -2.61
CA GLU A 46 -10.27 1.49 -3.53
C GLU A 46 -8.92 1.45 -4.27
N LEU A 47 -8.00 0.59 -3.83
CA LEU A 47 -6.71 0.41 -4.47
C LEU A 47 -6.88 -0.03 -5.92
N SER A 48 -6.11 0.59 -6.81
CA SER A 48 -5.96 0.20 -8.20
C SER A 48 -4.90 -0.90 -8.39
N ASP A 49 -4.83 -1.48 -9.60
CA ASP A 49 -3.77 -2.45 -9.91
C ASP A 49 -2.36 -1.80 -9.90
N GLU A 50 -2.27 -0.50 -10.21
CA GLU A 50 -1.02 0.27 -10.10
C GLU A 50 -0.61 0.50 -8.64
N ASP A 51 -1.58 0.81 -7.76
CA ASP A 51 -1.34 0.96 -6.33
C ASP A 51 -0.84 -0.33 -5.70
N VAL A 52 -1.40 -1.48 -6.10
CA VAL A 52 -0.93 -2.79 -5.64
C VAL A 52 0.49 -3.09 -6.13
N GLY A 53 0.84 -2.68 -7.35
CA GLY A 53 2.19 -2.76 -7.87
C GLY A 53 3.18 -1.90 -7.05
N ALA A 54 2.78 -0.67 -6.72
CA ALA A 54 3.56 0.24 -5.89
C ALA A 54 3.74 -0.26 -4.45
N LEU A 55 2.65 -0.74 -3.83
CA LEU A 55 2.70 -1.38 -2.51
C LEU A 55 3.61 -2.60 -2.50
N THR A 56 3.62 -3.39 -3.57
CA THR A 56 4.53 -4.55 -3.67
C THR A 56 5.99 -4.11 -3.60
N GLN A 57 6.38 -3.05 -4.31
CA GLN A 57 7.75 -2.50 -4.26
C GLN A 57 8.10 -1.97 -2.86
N LEU A 58 7.22 -1.16 -2.25
CA LEU A 58 7.43 -0.66 -0.89
C LEU A 58 7.56 -1.80 0.13
N PHE A 59 6.82 -2.88 -0.09
CA PHE A 59 6.80 -4.04 0.79
C PHE A 59 8.00 -4.98 0.65
N GLU A 60 8.81 -4.82 -0.39
CA GLU A 60 10.10 -5.51 -0.53
C GLU A 60 11.21 -4.84 0.29
N LEU A 61 10.98 -3.61 0.79
CA LEU A 61 11.93 -2.91 1.63
C LEU A 61 12.08 -3.57 3.02
N PRO A 62 13.29 -3.49 3.63
CA PRO A 62 13.48 -3.79 5.04
C PRO A 62 12.61 -2.90 5.94
N ASP A 63 12.23 -3.42 7.12
CA ASP A 63 11.31 -2.72 8.02
C ASP A 63 11.77 -1.31 8.42
N ASN A 64 13.07 -1.11 8.66
CA ASN A 64 13.60 0.22 9.02
C ASN A 64 13.56 1.20 7.84
N ASP A 65 13.82 0.74 6.62
CA ASP A 65 13.79 1.60 5.43
C ASP A 65 12.35 2.00 5.10
N LEU A 66 11.40 1.06 5.19
CA LEU A 66 9.98 1.37 5.08
C LEU A 66 9.55 2.36 6.17
N MET A 67 9.99 2.16 7.42
CA MET A 67 9.67 3.06 8.53
C MET A 67 10.18 4.49 8.28
N ASP A 68 11.41 4.65 7.78
CA ASP A 68 11.96 5.98 7.48
C ASP A 68 11.13 6.71 6.40
N LEU A 69 10.61 5.98 5.41
CA LEU A 69 9.68 6.53 4.42
C LEU A 69 8.32 6.87 5.05
N LEU A 70 7.75 6.00 5.88
CA LEU A 70 6.47 6.24 6.55
C LEU A 70 6.52 7.45 7.50
N LEU A 71 7.66 7.70 8.13
CA LEU A 71 7.88 8.85 9.02
C LEU A 71 8.36 10.11 8.29
N ALA A 72 8.46 10.09 6.95
CA ALA A 72 8.99 11.17 6.14
C ALA A 72 10.40 11.64 6.59
N ARG A 73 11.21 10.72 7.13
CA ARG A 73 12.63 10.96 7.41
C ARG A 73 13.48 10.83 6.15
N LYS A 74 12.98 10.02 5.22
CA LYS A 74 13.46 9.87 3.85
C LYS A 74 12.28 10.07 2.90
N GLU A 75 12.59 10.45 1.67
CA GLU A 75 11.64 10.43 0.55
C GLU A 75 11.99 9.28 -0.39
N PRO A 76 11.04 8.81 -1.22
CA PRO A 76 11.35 7.80 -2.23
C PRO A 76 12.38 8.36 -3.23
N GLU A 77 13.35 7.53 -3.58
CA GLU A 77 14.46 7.87 -4.48
C GLU A 77 14.67 6.76 -5.51
N GLY A 78 15.32 7.08 -6.63
CA GLY A 78 15.66 6.10 -7.67
C GLY A 78 14.41 5.44 -8.29
N GLU A 79 14.42 4.11 -8.37
CA GLU A 79 13.32 3.33 -8.96
C GLU A 79 11.99 3.45 -8.18
N LEU A 80 12.05 3.80 -6.90
CA LEU A 80 10.87 4.05 -6.08
C LEU A 80 10.28 5.43 -6.32
N ASP A 81 11.02 6.34 -6.96
CA ASP A 81 10.58 7.72 -7.15
C ASP A 81 9.63 7.88 -8.35
N VAL A 82 8.51 7.17 -8.29
CA VAL A 82 7.50 7.13 -9.35
C VAL A 82 6.13 7.54 -8.82
N PRO A 83 5.24 8.12 -9.65
CA PRO A 83 3.96 8.65 -9.20
C PRO A 83 3.09 7.66 -8.41
N PRO A 84 2.96 6.36 -8.80
CA PRO A 84 2.16 5.41 -8.03
C PRO A 84 2.72 5.15 -6.62
N VAL A 85 4.04 5.10 -6.45
CA VAL A 85 4.69 4.90 -5.15
C VAL A 85 4.49 6.11 -4.25
N ARG A 86 4.67 7.32 -4.78
CA ARG A 86 4.37 8.55 -4.04
C ARG A 86 2.91 8.60 -3.59
N HIS A 87 1.98 8.24 -4.48
CA HIS A 87 0.56 8.22 -4.17
C HIS A 87 0.22 7.27 -3.00
N VAL A 88 0.65 6.00 -3.06
CA VAL A 88 0.36 5.06 -1.97
C VAL A 88 1.11 5.40 -0.69
N LEU A 89 2.30 5.99 -0.78
CA LEU A 89 3.05 6.46 0.38
C LEU A 89 2.32 7.60 1.10
N ASP A 90 1.73 8.54 0.35
CA ASP A 90 0.90 9.60 0.92
C ASP A 90 -0.33 9.04 1.63
N LEU A 91 -0.98 8.03 1.06
CA LEU A 91 -2.10 7.33 1.70
C LEU A 91 -1.68 6.60 2.98
N LEU A 92 -0.51 5.93 2.96
CA LEU A 92 0.07 5.26 4.13
C LEU A 92 0.47 6.24 5.24
N ARG A 93 0.86 7.47 4.89
CA ARG A 93 1.17 8.53 5.86
C ARG A 93 -0.08 9.19 6.46
N ALA A 94 -1.25 8.98 5.85
CA ALA A 94 -2.51 9.63 6.23
C ALA A 94 -3.41 8.81 7.18
N VAL A 95 -2.92 7.72 7.78
CA VAL A 95 -3.68 6.79 8.64
C VAL A 95 -3.23 6.77 10.10
#